data_AF-A0A4U9WHG2-F1
#
_entry.id   AF-A0A4U9WHG2-F1
#
_cell.length_a   1.000
_cell.length_b   1.000
_cell.length_c   1.000
_cell.angle_alpha   90.00
_cell.angle_beta   90.00
_cell.angle_gamma   90.00
#
_symmetry.space_group_name_H-M   'P 1'
#
loop_
_entity.id
_entity.type
_entity.pdbx_description
1 polymer ?
#
loop_
_entity_poly.entity_id
_entity_poly.type
_entity_poly.pdbx_seq_one_letter_code
_entity_poly.pdbx_strand_id
1 'polypeptide(L)'
;MSQNTLKVNELHDDADFDENAMEAESFDEKAQVEEETSENDLAEDELLSQGVTQRVLDATQLYLGEIGYSPLLTAEEEVYFARRALRGDVPSRRRMIESNLRLVVKIARRYSNRGLALLDLIEEGNLGLIRAVEKV
;
A
#
# COMPACT_ATOMS: atom_id res chain seq x y z
N MET A 1 -30.90 -25.72 -26.73
CA MET A 1 -31.22 -24.36 -26.22
C MET A 1 -32.64 -24.45 -25.65
N SER A 2 -32.87 -24.71 -24.35
CA SER A 2 -32.71 -23.82 -23.18
C SER A 2 -33.40 -22.47 -23.44
N GLN A 3 -34.40 -21.96 -22.71
CA GLN A 3 -34.80 -22.00 -21.30
C GLN A 3 -36.35 -21.82 -21.19
N ASN A 4 -37.08 -22.52 -20.31
CA ASN A 4 -37.53 -22.18 -18.93
C ASN A 4 -38.38 -20.90 -18.76
N THR A 5 -39.62 -21.04 -18.27
CA THR A 5 -40.37 -20.04 -17.46
C THR A 5 -41.49 -20.74 -16.68
N LEU A 6 -41.19 -21.13 -15.44
CA LEU A 6 -42.17 -21.54 -14.43
C LEU A 6 -42.93 -20.29 -13.91
N LYS A 7 -44.26 -20.32 -13.96
CA LYS A 7 -45.14 -19.49 -13.13
C LYS A 7 -45.90 -20.42 -12.20
N VAL A 8 -45.71 -20.21 -10.90
CA VAL A 8 -46.36 -20.95 -9.82
C VAL A 8 -47.66 -20.20 -9.49
N ASN A 9 -48.80 -20.89 -9.56
CA ASN A 9 -50.09 -20.40 -9.07
C ASN A 9 -50.54 -21.29 -7.90
N GLU A 10 -50.52 -20.69 -6.72
CA GLU A 10 -51.52 -20.70 -5.64
C GLU A 10 -52.58 -21.82 -5.63
N LEU A 11 -52.60 -22.57 -4.52
CA LEU A 11 -53.82 -23.01 -3.85
C LEU A 11 -53.64 -22.78 -2.34
N HIS A 12 -54.62 -22.09 -1.76
CA HIS A 12 -54.77 -21.71 -0.36
C HIS A 12 -55.86 -22.56 0.31
N ASP A 13 -56.01 -22.37 1.62
CA ASP A 13 -57.10 -22.78 2.53
C ASP A 13 -56.95 -24.18 3.18
N ASP A 14 -57.15 -24.41 4.48
CA ASP A 14 -57.35 -23.58 5.68
C ASP A 14 -57.41 -24.55 6.89
N ALA A 15 -57.36 -23.98 8.11
CA ALA A 15 -57.90 -24.49 9.40
C ALA A 15 -56.90 -24.98 10.49
N ASP A 16 -56.54 -24.03 11.37
CA ASP A 16 -56.83 -23.93 12.82
C ASP A 16 -56.54 -25.07 13.84
N PHE A 17 -56.27 -24.61 15.09
CA PHE A 17 -56.09 -25.29 16.40
C PHE A 17 -54.65 -25.77 16.73
N ASP A 18 -54.04 -25.51 17.89
CA ASP A 18 -54.52 -25.07 19.21
C ASP A 18 -53.38 -24.42 20.03
N GLU A 19 -53.82 -23.71 21.06
CA GLU A 19 -53.18 -22.81 22.02
C GLU A 19 -52.36 -23.53 23.12
N ASN A 20 -51.36 -22.84 23.68
CA ASN A 20 -50.66 -23.08 24.96
C ASN A 20 -49.75 -24.32 25.15
N ALA A 21 -48.45 -24.05 25.10
CA ALA A 21 -47.51 -24.51 26.14
C ALA A 21 -46.39 -23.46 26.32
N MET A 22 -46.72 -22.39 27.04
CA MET A 22 -45.71 -21.58 27.72
C MET A 22 -45.15 -22.40 28.88
N GLU A 23 -43.92 -22.89 28.74
CA GLU A 23 -43.05 -23.14 29.89
C GLU A 23 -41.82 -22.23 29.77
N ALA A 24 -41.76 -21.31 30.72
CA ALA A 24 -40.67 -20.39 30.92
C ALA A 24 -39.49 -21.15 31.55
N GLU A 25 -38.37 -21.20 30.84
CA GLU A 25 -37.05 -21.38 31.45
C GLU A 25 -36.24 -20.13 31.09
N SER A 26 -36.15 -19.24 32.07
CA SER A 26 -35.28 -18.07 32.07
C SER A 26 -33.84 -18.52 31.95
N PHE A 27 -33.16 -18.19 30.84
CA PHE A 27 -31.71 -18.33 30.75
C PHE A 27 -31.07 -16.98 30.43
N ASP A 28 -30.82 -16.28 31.53
CA ASP A 28 -29.86 -15.21 31.80
C ASP A 28 -29.23 -14.47 30.59
N GLU A 29 -29.84 -13.34 30.27
CA GLU A 29 -29.21 -12.22 29.57
C GLU A 29 -28.15 -11.61 30.49
N LYS A 30 -26.88 -12.00 30.32
CA LYS A 30 -25.65 -11.18 30.53
C LYS A 30 -24.38 -12.01 30.30
N ALA A 31 -24.01 -12.21 29.05
CA ALA A 31 -22.61 -12.28 28.70
C ALA A 31 -22.17 -10.87 28.28
N GLN A 32 -21.94 -10.01 29.27
CA GLN A 32 -21.05 -8.88 29.05
C GLN A 32 -19.68 -9.48 28.71
N VAL A 33 -19.36 -9.56 27.43
CA VAL A 33 -17.95 -9.45 27.05
C VAL A 33 -17.62 -8.00 27.33
N GLU A 34 -17.21 -7.72 28.56
CA GLU A 34 -16.35 -6.57 28.81
C GLU A 34 -15.10 -6.84 27.98
N GLU A 35 -15.10 -6.30 26.76
CA GLU A 35 -13.86 -6.00 26.07
C GLU A 35 -13.21 -4.92 26.94
N GLU A 36 -12.52 -5.36 27.99
CA GLU A 36 -11.48 -4.56 28.61
C GLU A 36 -10.47 -4.30 27.49
N THR A 37 -10.68 -3.25 26.69
CA THR A 37 -9.59 -2.64 25.96
C THR A 37 -8.66 -2.16 27.05
N SER A 38 -7.65 -2.97 27.37
CA SER A 38 -6.68 -2.60 28.38
C SER A 38 -6.13 -1.24 27.96
N GLU A 39 -6.07 -0.27 28.87
CA GLU A 39 -5.37 0.99 28.57
C GLU A 39 -3.92 0.72 28.12
N ASN A 40 -3.38 -0.47 28.45
CA ASN A 40 -2.12 -0.99 27.94
C ASN A 40 -2.17 -1.40 26.45
N ASP A 41 -3.28 -1.90 25.91
CA ASP A 41 -3.36 -2.33 24.50
C ASP A 41 -3.33 -1.12 23.54
N LEU A 42 -3.99 -0.02 23.91
CA LEU A 42 -3.93 1.24 23.17
C LEU A 42 -2.56 1.92 23.31
N ALA A 43 -1.94 1.85 24.48
CA ALA A 43 -0.61 2.37 24.71
C ALA A 43 0.48 1.54 23.98
N GLU A 44 0.32 0.22 23.89
CA GLU A 44 1.21 -0.66 23.14
C GLU A 44 1.09 -0.43 21.62
N ASP A 45 -0.13 -0.30 21.08
CA ASP A 45 -0.33 0.01 19.66
C ASP A 45 0.19 1.42 19.31
N GLU A 46 0.00 2.41 20.19
CA GLU A 46 0.55 3.75 19.99
C GLU A 46 2.08 3.77 20.11
N LEU A 47 2.68 3.01 21.04
CA LEU A 47 4.13 2.89 21.19
C LEU A 47 4.77 2.14 20.01
N LEU A 48 4.10 1.11 19.50
CA LEU A 48 4.49 0.38 18.28
C LEU A 48 4.38 1.30 17.06
N SER A 49 3.30 2.08 16.94
CA SER A 49 3.11 3.10 15.91
C SER A 49 4.17 4.20 15.97
N GLN A 50 4.52 4.69 17.16
CA GLN A 50 5.62 5.63 17.38
C GLN A 50 6.98 5.02 17.00
N GLY A 51 7.23 3.76 17.37
CA GLY A 51 8.44 3.03 16.99
C GLY A 51 8.58 2.82 15.47
N VAL A 52 7.47 2.49 14.80
CA VAL A 52 7.42 2.32 13.33
C VAL A 52 7.61 3.65 12.62
N THR A 53 6.90 4.71 13.04
CA THR A 53 7.06 6.05 12.45
C THR A 53 8.49 6.56 12.60
N GLN A 54 9.12 6.39 13.77
CA GLN A 54 10.52 6.78 13.98
C GLN A 54 11.50 6.02 13.06
N ARG A 55 11.33 4.71 12.89
CA ARG A 55 12.17 3.89 11.97
C ARG A 55 11.95 4.24 10.50
N VAL A 56 10.72 4.56 10.09
CA VAL A 56 10.40 4.98 8.71
C VAL A 56 11.00 6.36 8.41
N LEU A 57 10.97 7.28 9.39
CA LEU A 57 11.67 8.56 9.30
C LEU A 57 13.18 8.36 9.14
N ASP A 58 13.76 7.40 9.87
CA ASP A 58 15.19 7.04 9.74
C ASP A 58 15.51 6.52 8.33
N ALA A 59 14.77 5.54 7.82
CA ALA A 59 14.98 4.99 6.48
C ALA A 59 14.85 6.04 5.36
N THR A 60 13.85 6.92 5.46
CA THR A 60 13.65 7.99 4.47
C THR A 60 14.78 9.01 4.52
N GLN A 61 15.22 9.40 5.72
CA GLN A 61 16.30 10.37 5.89
C GLN A 61 17.64 9.81 5.41
N LEU A 62 17.94 8.54 5.71
CA LEU A 62 19.13 7.85 5.22
C LEU A 62 19.17 7.85 3.69
N TYR A 63 18.09 7.40 3.04
CA TYR A 63 18.02 7.39 1.58
C TYR A 63 18.19 8.78 0.96
N LEU A 64 17.48 9.79 1.48
CA LEU A 64 17.59 11.17 0.98
C LEU A 64 18.99 11.76 1.18
N GLY A 65 19.68 11.37 2.26
CA GLY A 65 21.07 11.70 2.50
C GLY A 65 21.99 11.08 1.45
N GLU A 66 21.87 9.77 1.22
CA GLU A 66 22.71 9.01 0.29
C GLU A 66 22.65 9.55 -1.14
N ILE A 67 21.44 9.78 -1.67
CA ILE A 67 21.28 10.28 -3.05
C ILE A 67 21.76 11.73 -3.23
N GLY A 68 21.96 12.45 -2.12
CA GLY A 68 22.47 13.82 -2.12
C GLY A 68 23.97 13.92 -2.48
N TYR A 69 24.74 12.84 -2.29
CA TYR A 69 26.19 12.82 -2.55
C TYR A 69 26.54 12.66 -4.03
N SER A 70 25.61 12.18 -4.87
CA SER A 70 25.87 12.02 -6.29
C SER A 70 25.83 13.38 -7.02
N PRO A 71 26.93 13.80 -7.68
CA PRO A 71 26.96 15.07 -8.39
C PRO A 71 26.03 15.03 -9.62
N LEU A 72 25.37 16.16 -9.90
CA LEU A 72 24.54 16.30 -11.10
C LEU A 72 25.39 16.21 -12.37
N LEU A 73 24.80 15.70 -13.44
CA LEU A 73 25.43 15.69 -14.76
C LEU A 73 25.12 17.00 -15.50
N THR A 74 26.11 17.48 -16.23
CA THR A 74 25.90 18.48 -17.28
C THR A 74 25.29 17.83 -18.53
N ALA A 75 24.69 18.62 -19.41
CA ALA A 75 24.09 18.11 -20.65
C ALA A 75 25.10 17.37 -21.54
N GLU A 76 26.35 17.81 -21.59
CA GLU A 76 27.41 17.14 -22.35
C GLU A 76 27.78 15.78 -21.73
N GLU A 77 27.88 15.72 -20.40
CA GLU A 77 28.13 14.47 -19.67
C GLU A 77 26.98 13.48 -19.81
N GLU A 78 25.73 13.95 -19.81
CA GLU A 78 24.57 13.09 -20.05
C GLU A 78 24.66 12.40 -21.41
N VAL A 79 24.97 13.14 -22.48
CA VAL A 79 25.16 12.57 -23.82
C VAL A 79 26.33 11.58 -23.83
N TYR A 80 27.42 11.90 -23.15
CA TYR A 80 28.60 11.05 -23.06
C TYR A 80 28.31 9.71 -22.37
N PHE A 81 27.74 9.76 -21.16
CA PHE A 81 27.43 8.55 -20.38
C PHE A 81 26.27 7.77 -21.01
N ALA A 82 25.29 8.42 -21.61
CA ALA A 82 24.21 7.75 -22.35
C ALA A 82 24.77 6.87 -23.46
N ARG A 83 25.59 7.42 -24.35
CA ARG A 83 26.19 6.65 -25.46
C ARG A 83 26.99 5.44 -24.98
N ARG A 84 27.66 5.55 -23.83
CA ARG A 84 28.42 4.45 -23.24
C ARG A 84 27.49 3.42 -22.60
N ALA A 85 26.48 3.85 -21.86
CA ALA A 85 25.49 2.99 -21.22
C ALA A 85 24.79 2.08 -22.26
N LEU A 86 24.47 2.62 -23.44
CA LEU A 86 23.88 1.86 -24.55
C LEU A 86 24.79 0.80 -25.15
N ARG A 87 26.10 0.97 -25.02
CA ARG A 87 27.09 -0.03 -25.42
C ARG A 87 27.31 -1.09 -24.34
N GLY A 88 26.51 -1.07 -23.27
CA GLY A 88 26.61 -2.01 -22.15
C GLY A 88 27.59 -1.58 -21.06
N ASP A 89 28.09 -0.34 -21.06
CA ASP A 89 29.03 0.13 -20.05
C ASP A 89 28.34 0.33 -18.69
N VAL A 90 28.47 -0.67 -17.82
CA VAL A 90 27.82 -0.73 -16.50
C VAL A 90 28.15 0.49 -15.62
N PRO A 91 29.42 0.95 -15.50
CA PRO A 91 29.75 2.17 -14.77
C PRO A 91 29.01 3.42 -15.28
N SER A 92 28.90 3.60 -16.60
CA SER A 92 28.18 4.74 -17.17
C SER A 92 26.68 4.66 -16.89
N ARG A 93 26.08 3.46 -17.02
CA ARG A 93 24.68 3.23 -16.65
C ARG A 93 24.42 3.59 -15.19
N ARG A 94 25.27 3.09 -14.28
CA ARG A 94 25.20 3.37 -12.85
C ARG A 94 25.32 4.87 -12.57
N ARG A 95 26.29 5.54 -13.17
CA ARG A 95 26.50 6.99 -13.03
C ARG A 95 25.26 7.78 -13.47
N MET A 96 24.62 7.40 -14.57
CA MET A 96 23.39 8.06 -15.03
C MET A 96 22.24 7.87 -14.05
N ILE A 97 22.04 6.66 -13.54
CA ILE A 97 20.99 6.36 -12.56
C ILE A 97 21.21 7.18 -11.29
N GLU A 98 22.40 7.08 -10.69
CA GLU A 98 22.73 7.74 -9.42
C GLU A 98 22.63 9.26 -9.49
N SER A 99 22.99 9.87 -10.63
CA SER A 99 22.87 11.32 -10.83
C SER A 99 21.43 11.82 -10.86
N ASN A 100 20.50 10.93 -11.22
CA ASN A 100 19.10 11.27 -11.49
C ASN A 100 18.13 10.83 -10.38
N LEU A 101 18.61 10.18 -9.31
CA LEU A 101 17.76 9.78 -8.18
C LEU A 101 17.03 10.98 -7.53
N ARG A 102 17.66 12.15 -7.50
CA ARG A 102 17.04 13.40 -7.01
C ARG A 102 15.83 13.83 -7.85
N LEU A 103 15.87 13.59 -9.16
CA LEU A 103 14.74 13.86 -10.05
C LEU A 103 13.58 12.92 -9.73
N VAL A 104 13.85 11.64 -9.48
CA VAL A 104 12.83 10.65 -9.08
C VAL A 104 12.10 11.13 -7.83
N VAL A 105 12.83 11.52 -6.78
CA VAL A 105 12.22 12.05 -5.55
C VAL A 105 11.36 13.29 -5.81
N LYS A 106 11.84 14.21 -6.66
CA LYS A 106 11.07 15.41 -7.03
C LYS A 106 9.75 15.07 -7.75
N ILE A 107 9.75 14.02 -8.58
CA ILE A 107 8.56 13.55 -9.27
C ILE A 107 7.63 12.82 -8.30
N ALA A 108 8.15 11.87 -7.51
CA ALA A 108 7.41 11.07 -6.53
C ALA A 108 6.69 11.94 -5.50
N ARG A 109 7.31 13.04 -5.04
CA ARG A 109 6.67 14.02 -4.13
C ARG A 109 5.37 14.61 -4.66
N ARG A 110 5.15 14.68 -5.98
CA ARG A 110 3.87 15.15 -6.57
C ARG A 110 2.75 14.12 -6.48
N TYR A 111 3.09 12.87 -6.22
CA TYR A 111 2.16 11.75 -6.07
C TYR A 111 1.97 11.33 -4.61
N SER A 112 2.66 12.01 -3.68
CA SER A 112 2.42 11.85 -2.23
C SER A 112 0.95 12.16 -1.89
N ASN A 113 0.43 11.52 -0.84
CA ASN A 113 -0.96 11.63 -0.36
C ASN A 113 -2.01 10.95 -1.26
N ARG A 114 -1.61 9.99 -2.09
CA ARG A 114 -2.52 9.17 -2.91
C ARG A 114 -2.69 7.74 -2.41
N GLY A 115 -2.40 7.50 -1.12
CA GLY A 115 -2.56 6.19 -0.47
C GLY A 115 -1.34 5.26 -0.53
N LEU A 116 -0.23 5.69 -1.14
CA LEU A 116 1.05 4.97 -1.11
C LEU A 116 2.08 5.73 -0.27
N ALA A 117 2.98 5.01 0.40
CA ALA A 117 4.08 5.63 1.11
C ALA A 117 5.04 6.31 0.12
N LEU A 118 5.72 7.37 0.55
CA LEU A 118 6.65 8.09 -0.31
C LEU A 118 7.79 7.18 -0.80
N LEU A 119 8.27 6.26 0.04
CA LEU A 119 9.31 5.31 -0.32
C LEU A 119 8.84 4.37 -1.45
N ASP A 120 7.61 3.87 -1.39
CA ASP A 120 7.07 3.01 -2.46
C ASP A 120 7.01 3.75 -3.80
N LEU A 121 6.57 5.01 -3.78
CA LEU A 121 6.53 5.86 -4.98
C LEU A 121 7.94 6.13 -5.53
N ILE A 122 8.93 6.26 -4.65
CA ILE A 122 10.33 6.43 -5.03
C ILE A 122 10.86 5.14 -5.68
N GLU A 123 10.59 3.97 -5.08
CA GLU A 123 11.05 2.69 -5.62
C GLU A 123 10.47 2.42 -7.02
N GLU A 124 9.17 2.63 -7.22
CA GLU A 124 8.56 2.51 -8.55
C GLU A 124 9.15 3.51 -9.55
N GLY A 125 9.44 4.74 -9.09
CA GLY A 125 10.12 5.75 -9.89
C GLY A 125 11.56 5.36 -10.26
N ASN A 126 12.29 4.74 -9.34
CA ASN A 126 13.65 4.25 -9.54
C ASN A 126 13.66 3.10 -10.57
N LEU A 127 12.71 2.17 -10.49
CA LEU A 127 12.52 1.13 -11.49
C LEU A 127 12.22 1.73 -12.88
N GLY A 128 11.39 2.77 -12.93
CA GLY A 128 11.12 3.54 -14.14
C GLY A 128 12.39 4.19 -14.72
N LEU A 129 13.21 4.80 -13.87
CA LEU A 129 14.49 5.41 -14.25
C LEU A 129 15.47 4.38 -14.81
N ILE A 130 15.63 3.23 -14.15
CA ILE A 130 16.52 2.16 -14.63
C ILE A 130 16.12 1.71 -16.03
N ARG A 131 14.82 1.43 -16.23
CA ARG A 131 14.27 1.05 -17.54
C ARG A 131 14.43 2.16 -18.59
N ALA A 132 14.33 3.42 -18.18
CA ALA A 132 14.53 4.54 -19.09
C ALA A 132 15.97 4.56 -19.59
N VAL A 133 16.96 4.44 -18.71
CA VAL A 133 18.39 4.44 -19.07
C VAL A 133 18.77 3.25 -19.95
N GLU A 134 18.12 2.10 -19.79
CA GLU A 134 18.32 0.92 -20.65
C GLU A 134 17.78 1.08 -22.08
N LYS A 135 16.87 2.03 -22.32
CA LYS A 135 16.17 2.24 -23.59
C LYS A 135 16.59 3.52 -24.34
N VAL A 136 17.59 4.25 -23.84
CA VAL A 136 18.09 5.49 -24.50
C VAL A 136 18.75 5.20 -25.86
#